data_AF-A0A4Q2LVC8-F1
#
_entry.id   AF-A0A4Q2LVC8-F1
#
_cell.length_a   1.000
_cell.length_b   1.000
_cell.length_c   1.000
_cell.angle_alpha   90.00
_cell.angle_beta   90.00
_cell.angle_gamma   90.00
#
_symmetry.space_group_name_H-M   'P 1'
#
loop_
_entity.id
_entity.type
_entity.pdbx_description
1 polymer ?
#
loop_
_entity_poly.entity_id
_entity_poly.type
_entity_poly.pdbx_seq_one_letter_code
_entity_poly.pdbx_strand_id
1 'polypeptide(L)'
;MKILGIDLSVIIIALITAYIGYQFNFRSKKREAFLKELSSSYNEIYFPMYRELSLIMETEKKTQKLDMIDEFVREHSGKESKVRFIASSFILEYFYKLRKTHVNYKREMNRTNEEKLLTMVECLHSMMDTEFWDAHDTIYEDHKQFISDTFINPFFVVLGNVFKILYHISVFLFWICTAIVYFTISNSVLPLKVIPDWWNIYYALLLWTLSLMFFAFMMMFKEMIIKKNRRESKIVKNFKAKMKRFFKKGIK
;
A
#
# COMPACT_ATOMS: atom_id res chain seq x y z
N MET A 1 26.68 21.97 -29.25
CA MET A 1 26.93 23.25 -28.53
C MET A 1 27.65 22.93 -27.23
N LYS A 2 28.80 23.57 -26.99
CA LYS A 2 29.50 23.49 -25.72
C LYS A 2 29.12 24.71 -24.89
N ILE A 3 28.75 24.50 -23.64
CA ILE A 3 28.55 25.58 -22.66
C ILE A 3 29.68 25.43 -21.65
N LEU A 4 30.52 26.46 -21.50
CA LEU A 4 31.66 26.45 -20.58
C LEU A 4 32.65 25.28 -20.82
N GLY A 5 32.89 24.92 -22.08
CA GLY A 5 33.82 23.83 -22.44
C GLY A 5 33.27 22.41 -22.24
N ILE A 6 32.11 22.27 -21.60
CA ILE A 6 31.42 21.00 -21.39
C ILE A 6 30.33 20.85 -22.46
N ASP A 7 30.18 19.63 -23.01
CA ASP A 7 29.10 19.35 -23.94
C ASP A 7 27.74 19.52 -23.25
N LEU A 8 26.82 20.24 -23.89
CA LEU A 8 25.48 20.50 -23.36
C LEU A 8 24.74 19.19 -22.98
N SER A 9 24.99 18.11 -23.71
CA SER A 9 24.46 16.77 -23.41
C SER A 9 24.91 16.27 -22.04
N VAL A 10 26.16 16.48 -21.64
CA VAL A 10 26.71 16.06 -20.33
C VAL A 10 26.04 16.84 -19.20
N ILE A 11 25.85 18.15 -19.39
CA ILE A 11 25.16 19.00 -18.41
C ILE A 11 23.71 18.56 -18.22
N ILE A 12 22.99 18.29 -19.32
CA ILE A 12 21.61 17.81 -19.28
C ILE A 12 21.52 16.45 -18.57
N ILE A 13 22.40 15.50 -18.90
CA ILE A 13 22.45 14.18 -18.26
C ILE A 13 22.74 14.31 -16.77
N ALA A 14 23.67 15.17 -16.37
CA ALA A 14 24.00 15.40 -14.96
C ALA A 14 22.82 15.97 -14.17
N LEU A 15 22.09 16.95 -14.74
CA LEU A 15 20.89 17.52 -14.12
C LEU A 15 19.76 16.50 -13.99
N ILE A 16 19.50 15.70 -15.04
CA ILE A 16 18.49 14.63 -14.99
C ILE A 16 18.86 13.60 -13.92
N THR A 17 20.13 13.17 -13.88
CA THR A 17 20.61 12.19 -12.90
C THR A 17 20.49 12.72 -11.47
N ALA A 18 20.87 13.97 -11.24
CA ALA A 18 20.74 14.62 -9.94
C ALA A 18 19.27 14.74 -9.51
N TYR A 19 18.37 15.12 -10.43
CA TYR A 19 16.93 15.19 -10.16
C TYR A 19 16.33 13.82 -9.81
N ILE A 20 16.68 12.79 -10.57
CA ILE A 20 16.25 11.41 -10.31
C ILE A 20 16.75 10.96 -8.93
N GLY A 21 18.04 11.15 -8.63
CA GLY A 21 18.62 10.82 -7.33
C GLY A 21 17.93 11.54 -6.17
N TYR A 22 17.65 12.84 -6.33
CA TYR A 22 16.89 13.62 -5.36
C TYR A 22 15.48 13.07 -5.13
N GLN A 23 14.73 12.77 -6.20
CA GLN A 23 13.37 12.21 -6.11
C GLN A 23 13.35 10.86 -5.39
N PHE A 24 14.30 9.98 -5.70
CA PHE A 24 14.43 8.69 -5.00
C PHE A 24 14.76 8.87 -3.52
N ASN A 25 15.72 9.74 -3.18
CA ASN A 25 16.08 9.99 -1.79
C ASN A 25 14.92 10.62 -1.00
N PHE A 26 14.24 11.61 -1.58
CA PHE A 26 13.07 12.24 -0.96
C PHE A 26 11.93 11.25 -0.70
N ARG A 27 11.63 10.38 -1.66
CA ARG A 27 10.63 9.30 -1.48
C ARG A 27 11.07 8.30 -0.41
N SER A 28 12.36 7.94 -0.38
CA SER A 28 12.91 7.03 0.64
C SER A 28 12.75 7.61 2.04
N LYS A 29 13.13 8.88 2.25
CA LYS A 29 12.98 9.57 3.54
C LYS A 29 11.53 9.67 3.99
N LYS A 30 10.61 9.98 3.06
CA LYS A 30 9.16 10.00 3.37
C LYS A 30 8.66 8.62 3.81
N ARG A 31 9.09 7.55 3.12
CA ARG A 31 8.73 6.18 3.48
C ARG A 31 9.27 5.80 4.86
N GLU A 32 10.52 6.16 5.16
CA GLU A 32 11.14 5.90 6.46
C GLU A 32 10.40 6.62 7.59
N ALA A 33 10.08 7.90 7.40
CA ALA A 33 9.29 8.67 8.36
C ALA A 33 7.90 8.06 8.58
N PHE A 34 7.21 7.69 7.50
CA PHE A 34 5.92 7.00 7.56
C PHE A 34 6.00 5.68 8.33
N LEU A 35 7.00 4.84 8.04
CA LEU A 35 7.17 3.55 8.74
C LEU A 35 7.49 3.74 10.22
N LYS A 36 8.26 4.78 10.57
CA LYS A 36 8.55 5.12 11.96
C LYS A 36 7.29 5.56 12.71
N GLU A 37 6.47 6.41 12.11
CA GLU A 37 5.18 6.82 12.68
C GLU A 37 4.22 5.64 12.82
N LEU A 38 4.10 4.82 11.76
CA LEU A 38 3.26 3.62 11.77
C LEU A 38 3.72 2.62 12.84
N SER A 39 5.03 2.42 13.00
CA SER A 39 5.59 1.57 14.06
C SER A 39 5.27 2.12 15.46
N SER A 40 5.31 3.44 15.63
CA SER A 40 4.88 4.08 16.89
C SER A 40 3.39 3.82 17.15
N SER A 41 2.50 4.13 16.19
CA SER A 41 1.06 3.86 16.31
C SER A 41 0.76 2.38 16.56
N TYR A 42 1.50 1.49 15.89
CA TYR A 42 1.35 0.05 16.05
C TYR A 42 1.63 -0.41 17.48
N ASN A 43 2.80 -0.03 18.02
CA ASN A 43 3.22 -0.45 19.36
C ASN A 43 2.43 0.24 20.47
N GLU A 44 2.09 1.52 20.28
CA GLU A 44 1.48 2.33 21.32
C GLU A 44 -0.05 2.20 21.38
N ILE A 45 -0.72 1.87 20.27
CA ILE A 45 -2.18 1.86 20.18
C ILE A 45 -2.73 0.60 19.54
N TYR A 46 -2.30 0.24 18.32
CA TYR A 46 -2.97 -0.84 17.59
C TYR A 46 -2.81 -2.19 18.29
N PHE A 47 -1.59 -2.52 18.73
CA PHE A 47 -1.32 -3.74 19.48
C PHE A 47 -2.06 -3.81 20.83
N PRO A 48 -1.95 -2.83 21.76
CA PRO A 48 -2.63 -2.92 23.05
C PRO A 48 -4.15 -2.93 22.91
N MET A 49 -4.74 -2.04 22.10
CA MET A 49 -6.20 -2.02 21.91
C MET A 49 -6.71 -3.32 21.28
N TYR A 50 -6.00 -3.86 20.27
CA TYR A 50 -6.39 -5.14 19.67
C TYR A 50 -6.35 -6.29 20.68
N ARG A 51 -5.30 -6.33 21.51
CA ARG A 51 -5.14 -7.37 22.53
C ARG A 51 -6.25 -7.32 23.57
N GLU A 52 -6.54 -6.14 24.12
CA GLU A 52 -7.61 -5.95 25.11
C GLU A 52 -8.98 -6.28 24.51
N LEU A 53 -9.30 -5.75 23.32
CA LEU A 53 -10.56 -6.06 22.65
C LEU A 53 -10.70 -7.55 22.36
N SER A 54 -9.62 -8.24 21.98
CA SER A 54 -9.64 -9.69 21.76
C SER A 54 -9.94 -10.45 23.05
N LEU A 55 -9.33 -10.07 24.17
CA LEU A 55 -9.63 -10.65 25.48
C LEU A 55 -11.09 -10.40 25.90
N ILE A 56 -11.62 -9.20 25.62
CA ILE A 56 -13.04 -8.89 25.85
C ILE A 56 -13.91 -9.82 25.00
N MET A 57 -13.61 -10.01 23.71
CA MET A 57 -14.38 -10.89 22.83
C MET A 57 -14.39 -12.35 23.29
N GLU A 58 -13.23 -12.86 23.72
CA GLU A 58 -13.04 -14.24 24.22
C GLU A 58 -13.75 -14.49 25.56
N THR A 59 -14.07 -13.45 26.32
CA THR A 59 -14.72 -13.60 27.63
C THR A 59 -16.21 -13.96 27.49
N GLU A 60 -16.58 -15.17 27.88
CA GLU A 60 -17.97 -15.64 27.82
C GLU A 60 -18.84 -15.02 28.92
N LYS A 61 -18.29 -14.87 30.14
CA LYS A 61 -19.05 -14.38 31.29
C LYS A 61 -19.36 -12.89 31.12
N LYS A 62 -20.63 -12.60 30.88
CA LYS A 62 -21.16 -11.26 30.61
C LYS A 62 -20.72 -10.19 31.61
N THR A 63 -20.75 -10.48 32.92
CA THR A 63 -20.37 -9.48 33.94
C THR A 63 -18.89 -9.11 33.80
N GLN A 64 -18.01 -10.11 33.64
CA GLN A 64 -16.57 -9.89 33.44
C GLN A 64 -16.31 -9.14 32.13
N LYS A 65 -17.03 -9.49 31.05
CA LYS A 65 -16.94 -8.78 29.77
C LYS A 65 -17.27 -7.29 29.92
N LEU A 66 -18.32 -6.94 30.68
CA LEU A 66 -18.69 -5.54 30.94
C LEU A 66 -17.65 -4.81 31.82
N ASP A 67 -17.09 -5.48 32.82
CA ASP A 67 -16.02 -4.91 33.67
C ASP A 67 -14.76 -4.61 32.83
N MET A 68 -14.39 -5.52 31.93
CA MET A 68 -13.25 -5.32 31.02
C MET A 68 -13.51 -4.20 30.00
N ILE A 69 -14.76 -4.02 29.55
CA ILE A 69 -15.14 -2.88 28.68
C ILE A 69 -14.98 -1.56 29.44
N ASP A 70 -15.37 -1.52 30.72
CA ASP A 70 -15.19 -0.32 31.55
C ASP A 70 -13.71 0.04 31.71
N GLU A 71 -12.87 -0.96 31.96
CA GLU A 71 -11.42 -0.80 32.03
C GLU A 71 -10.82 -0.30 30.71
N PHE A 72 -11.17 -0.94 29.59
CA PHE A 72 -10.76 -0.54 28.25
C PHE A 72 -11.13 0.91 27.95
N VAL A 73 -12.39 1.30 28.17
CA VAL A 73 -12.82 2.68 27.90
C VAL A 73 -12.08 3.67 28.80
N ARG A 74 -11.83 3.33 30.07
CA ARG A 74 -11.11 4.18 31.02
C ARG A 74 -9.66 4.38 30.60
N GLU A 75 -8.95 3.32 30.24
CA GLU A 75 -7.54 3.36 29.82
C GLU A 75 -7.36 4.22 28.57
N HIS A 76 -8.19 3.97 27.54
CA HIS A 76 -8.08 4.66 26.25
C HIS A 76 -8.77 6.03 26.20
N SER A 77 -9.46 6.47 27.26
CA SER A 77 -10.11 7.80 27.33
C SER A 77 -9.40 8.82 28.23
N GLY A 78 -8.30 8.43 28.88
CA GLY A 78 -7.55 9.30 29.80
C GLY A 78 -6.88 10.51 29.13
N LYS A 79 -6.37 11.46 29.93
CA LYS A 79 -5.62 12.62 29.42
C LYS A 79 -4.33 12.22 28.70
N GLU A 80 -3.70 11.13 29.16
CA GLU A 80 -2.52 10.52 28.55
C GLU A 80 -2.88 9.55 27.43
N SER A 81 -4.15 9.51 27.00
CA SER A 81 -4.58 8.62 25.93
C SER A 81 -3.84 8.92 24.64
N LYS A 82 -3.26 7.85 24.11
CA LYS A 82 -2.54 7.84 22.84
C LYS A 82 -3.48 7.65 21.64
N VAL A 83 -4.80 7.57 21.84
CA VAL A 83 -5.80 7.29 20.80
C VAL A 83 -5.75 8.27 19.61
N ARG A 84 -5.18 9.48 19.81
CA ARG A 84 -4.85 10.40 18.71
C ARG A 84 -3.91 9.84 17.64
N PHE A 85 -3.17 8.77 17.95
CA PHE A 85 -2.28 8.07 17.01
C PHE A 85 -3.01 7.04 16.15
N ILE A 86 -4.33 6.86 16.32
CA ILE A 86 -5.15 6.15 15.34
C ILE A 86 -5.19 6.98 14.06
N ALA A 87 -4.58 6.47 12.99
CA ALA A 87 -4.50 7.18 11.71
C ALA A 87 -5.88 7.28 11.02
N SER A 88 -6.70 6.24 11.17
CA SER A 88 -8.04 6.21 10.59
C SER A 88 -9.01 7.11 11.36
N SER A 89 -9.41 8.21 10.73
CA SER A 89 -10.42 9.14 11.28
C SER A 89 -11.74 8.43 11.59
N PHE A 90 -12.10 7.41 10.81
CA PHE A 90 -13.31 6.62 11.00
C PHE A 90 -13.25 5.80 12.30
N ILE A 91 -12.14 5.09 12.55
CA ILE A 91 -11.96 4.30 13.79
C ILE A 91 -11.91 5.23 15.00
N LEU A 92 -11.21 6.36 14.87
CA LEU A 92 -11.12 7.37 15.92
C LEU A 92 -12.50 7.94 16.29
N GLU A 93 -13.31 8.32 15.29
CA GLU A 93 -14.68 8.79 15.52
C GLU A 93 -15.55 7.69 16.13
N TYR A 94 -15.39 6.45 15.67
CA TYR A 94 -16.10 5.29 16.20
C TYR A 94 -15.79 5.06 17.68
N PHE A 95 -14.52 5.17 18.08
CA PHE A 95 -14.10 5.09 19.48
C PHE A 95 -14.76 6.18 20.34
N TYR A 96 -14.83 7.43 19.85
CA TYR A 96 -15.53 8.49 20.59
C TYR A 96 -17.04 8.24 20.71
N LYS A 97 -17.67 7.63 19.70
CA LYS A 97 -19.07 7.20 19.78
C LYS A 97 -19.24 6.06 20.80
N LEU A 98 -18.33 5.08 20.81
CA LEU A 98 -18.32 4.00 21.80
C LEU A 98 -18.24 4.56 23.22
N ARG A 99 -17.35 5.52 23.46
CA ARG A 99 -17.24 6.21 24.77
C ARG A 99 -18.56 6.86 25.19
N LYS A 100 -19.27 7.54 24.28
CA LYS A 100 -20.58 8.13 24.58
C LYS A 100 -21.61 7.06 24.92
N THR A 101 -21.64 5.97 24.16
CA THR A 101 -22.52 4.82 24.43
C THR A 101 -22.22 4.17 25.78
N HIS A 102 -20.95 4.04 26.14
CA HIS A 102 -20.51 3.54 27.45
C HIS A 102 -21.00 4.43 28.60
N VAL A 103 -20.87 5.76 28.47
CA VAL A 103 -21.40 6.70 29.46
C VAL A 103 -22.92 6.59 29.60
N ASN A 104 -23.64 6.44 28.49
CA ASN A 104 -25.10 6.26 28.52
C ASN A 104 -25.49 4.96 29.22
N TYR A 105 -24.79 3.86 28.95
CA TYR A 105 -25.00 2.60 29.64
C TYR A 105 -24.76 2.70 31.16
N LYS A 106 -23.69 3.38 31.58
CA LYS A 106 -23.41 3.61 33.02
C LYS A 106 -24.48 4.47 33.71
N ARG A 107 -25.13 5.38 32.98
CA ARG A 107 -26.25 6.21 33.50
C ARG A 107 -27.56 5.45 33.55
N GLU A 108 -27.84 4.67 32.51
CA GLU A 108 -29.08 3.92 32.33
C GLU A 108 -28.74 2.46 32.00
N MET A 109 -28.62 1.64 33.05
CA MET A 109 -28.30 0.21 32.95
C MET A 109 -29.51 -0.60 32.46
N ASN A 110 -29.96 -0.33 31.24
CA ASN A 110 -31.02 -1.07 30.56
C ASN A 110 -30.44 -2.03 29.51
N ARG A 111 -31.23 -3.06 29.16
CA ARG A 111 -30.83 -4.10 28.21
C ARG A 111 -30.48 -3.54 26.83
N THR A 112 -31.19 -2.52 26.38
CA THR A 112 -30.99 -1.90 25.05
C THR A 112 -29.63 -1.19 24.95
N ASN A 113 -29.26 -0.41 25.97
CA ASN A 113 -27.98 0.29 26.02
C ASN A 113 -26.81 -0.68 26.15
N GLU A 114 -27.02 -1.76 26.90
CA GLU A 114 -26.04 -2.84 27.05
C GLU A 114 -25.78 -3.54 25.72
N GLU A 115 -26.83 -3.99 25.02
CA GLU A 115 -26.72 -4.66 23.72
C GLU A 115 -26.04 -3.74 22.69
N LYS A 116 -26.41 -2.45 22.71
CA LYS A 116 -25.78 -1.43 21.87
C LYS A 116 -24.29 -1.25 22.19
N LEU A 117 -23.92 -1.23 23.47
CA LEU A 117 -22.51 -1.14 23.88
C LEU A 117 -21.73 -2.36 23.39
N LEU A 118 -22.23 -3.57 23.62
CA LEU A 118 -21.57 -4.81 23.19
C LEU A 118 -21.39 -4.86 21.68
N THR A 119 -22.43 -4.51 20.91
CA THR A 119 -22.37 -4.43 19.45
C THR A 119 -21.30 -3.44 18.98
N MET A 120 -21.20 -2.28 19.65
CA MET A 120 -20.17 -1.30 19.29
C MET A 120 -18.75 -1.80 19.61
N VAL A 121 -18.56 -2.51 20.72
CA VAL A 121 -17.26 -3.10 21.05
C VAL A 121 -16.86 -4.16 20.02
N GLU A 122 -17.79 -5.01 19.59
CA GLU A 122 -17.58 -6.01 18.53
C GLU A 122 -17.19 -5.37 17.19
N CYS A 123 -17.91 -4.31 16.79
CA CYS A 123 -17.57 -3.55 15.59
C CYS A 123 -16.19 -2.89 15.70
N LEU A 124 -15.85 -2.29 16.84
CA LEU A 124 -14.53 -1.70 17.06
C LEU A 124 -13.43 -2.76 17.01
N HIS A 125 -13.65 -3.94 17.60
CA HIS A 125 -12.70 -5.07 17.52
C HIS A 125 -12.42 -5.46 16.07
N SER A 126 -13.44 -5.61 15.24
CA SER A 126 -13.29 -5.94 13.82
C SER A 126 -12.50 -4.88 13.04
N MET A 127 -12.75 -3.59 13.30
CA MET A 127 -12.00 -2.49 12.69
C MET A 127 -10.54 -2.49 13.14
N MET A 128 -10.30 -2.68 14.44
CA MET A 128 -8.96 -2.72 15.03
C MET A 128 -8.17 -3.95 14.59
N ASP A 129 -8.80 -5.12 14.40
CA ASP A 129 -8.17 -6.31 13.83
C ASP A 129 -7.61 -6.01 12.43
N THR A 130 -8.42 -5.37 11.58
CA THR A 130 -8.00 -4.99 10.23
C THR A 130 -6.82 -4.03 10.27
N GLU A 131 -6.93 -2.93 11.03
CA GLU A 131 -5.89 -1.91 11.14
C GLU A 131 -4.59 -2.48 11.75
N PHE A 132 -4.70 -3.31 12.78
CA PHE A 132 -3.58 -3.99 13.42
C PHE A 132 -2.79 -4.85 12.43
N TRP A 133 -3.49 -5.68 11.68
CA TRP A 133 -2.85 -6.58 10.74
C TRP A 133 -2.31 -5.87 9.51
N ASP A 134 -2.99 -4.84 9.02
CA ASP A 134 -2.50 -4.03 7.91
C ASP A 134 -1.23 -3.27 8.31
N ALA A 135 -1.18 -2.70 9.52
CA ALA A 135 0.01 -2.08 10.07
C ALA A 135 1.15 -3.10 10.25
N HIS A 136 0.87 -4.28 10.81
CA HIS A 136 1.85 -5.34 10.98
C HIS A 136 2.42 -5.79 9.61
N ASP A 137 1.54 -6.04 8.64
CA ASP A 137 1.93 -6.51 7.32
C ASP A 137 2.74 -5.47 6.55
N THR A 138 2.49 -4.18 6.79
CA THR A 138 3.24 -3.05 6.21
C THR A 138 4.60 -2.88 6.86
N ILE A 139 4.70 -2.92 8.20
CA ILE A 139 5.97 -2.78 8.94
C ILE A 139 6.92 -3.92 8.58
N TYR A 140 6.40 -5.14 8.43
CA TYR A 140 7.21 -6.34 8.14
C TYR A 140 7.21 -6.73 6.66
N GLU A 141 6.80 -5.85 5.74
CA GLU A 141 6.77 -6.13 4.30
C GLU A 141 8.16 -6.51 3.77
N ASP A 142 9.19 -5.73 4.11
CA ASP A 142 10.57 -5.97 3.68
C ASP A 142 11.11 -7.30 4.23
N HIS A 143 10.74 -7.67 5.46
CA HIS A 143 11.11 -8.95 6.05
C HIS A 143 10.44 -10.12 5.33
N LYS A 144 9.14 -10.01 5.01
CA LYS A 144 8.43 -11.03 4.20
C LYS A 144 9.01 -11.13 2.79
N GLN A 145 9.40 -10.01 2.20
CA GLN A 145 10.07 -9.98 0.92
C GLN A 145 11.43 -10.68 1.00
N PHE A 146 12.24 -10.37 2.02
CA PHE A 146 13.53 -11.02 2.25
C PHE A 146 13.40 -12.54 2.42
N ILE A 147 12.43 -13.00 3.21
CA ILE A 147 12.13 -14.43 3.34
C ILE A 147 11.72 -15.02 1.99
N SER A 148 10.76 -14.40 1.29
CA SER A 148 10.33 -14.86 -0.03
C SER A 148 11.50 -14.96 -1.01
N ASP A 149 12.43 -14.00 -0.97
CA ASP A 149 13.54 -13.93 -1.90
C ASP A 149 14.69 -14.87 -1.48
N THR A 150 14.83 -15.19 -0.18
CA THR A 150 15.83 -16.14 0.33
C THR A 150 15.44 -17.60 0.05
N PHE A 151 14.14 -17.93 0.12
CA PHE A 151 13.65 -19.30 -0.10
C PHE A 151 13.27 -19.61 -1.56
N ILE A 152 13.28 -18.60 -2.45
CA ILE A 152 13.18 -18.80 -3.90
C ILE A 152 14.60 -18.94 -4.46
N ASN A 153 14.77 -19.76 -5.50
CA ASN A 153 16.07 -19.89 -6.17
C ASN A 153 16.59 -18.48 -6.54
N PRO A 154 17.79 -18.07 -6.08
CA PRO A 154 18.34 -16.73 -6.29
C PRO A 154 18.28 -16.25 -7.74
N PHE A 155 18.38 -17.18 -8.70
CA PHE A 155 18.22 -16.89 -10.13
C PHE A 155 16.86 -16.26 -10.47
N PHE A 156 15.76 -16.78 -9.93
CA PHE A 156 14.41 -16.24 -10.20
C PHE A 156 14.19 -14.88 -9.52
N VAL A 157 14.83 -14.61 -8.39
CA VAL A 157 14.77 -13.30 -7.72
C VAL A 157 15.48 -12.24 -8.55
N VAL A 158 16.70 -12.54 -9.02
CA VAL A 158 17.44 -11.65 -9.93
C VAL A 158 16.64 -11.41 -11.20
N LEU A 159 16.11 -12.47 -11.81
CA LEU A 159 15.29 -12.37 -13.02
C LEU A 159 14.03 -11.51 -12.79
N GLY A 160 13.34 -11.69 -11.66
CA GLY A 160 12.17 -10.88 -11.29
C GLY A 160 12.51 -9.40 -11.11
N ASN A 161 13.66 -9.09 -10.48
CA ASN A 161 14.14 -7.71 -10.35
C ASN A 161 14.51 -7.09 -11.70
N VAL A 162 15.13 -7.86 -12.60
CA VAL A 162 15.40 -7.42 -13.98
C VAL A 162 14.11 -7.12 -14.72
N PHE A 163 13.10 -8.00 -14.66
CA PHE A 163 11.79 -7.76 -15.26
C PHE A 163 11.09 -6.52 -14.69
N LYS A 164 11.22 -6.28 -13.38
CA LYS A 164 10.69 -5.07 -12.72
C LYS A 164 11.32 -3.79 -13.28
N ILE A 165 12.65 -3.78 -13.43
CA ILE A 165 13.38 -2.66 -14.02
C ILE A 165 12.97 -2.46 -15.48
N LEU A 166 12.93 -3.54 -16.28
CA LEU A 166 12.51 -3.50 -17.67
C LEU A 166 11.08 -2.97 -17.83
N TYR A 167 10.17 -3.31 -16.91
CA TYR A 167 8.80 -2.81 -16.93
C TYR A 167 8.76 -1.30 -16.70
N HIS A 168 9.48 -0.79 -15.69
CA HIS A 168 9.56 0.65 -15.45
C HIS A 168 10.22 1.41 -16.62
N ILE A 169 11.25 0.82 -17.25
CA ILE A 169 11.85 1.36 -18.47
C ILE A 169 10.82 1.39 -19.61
N SER A 170 10.03 0.33 -19.80
CA SER A 170 8.99 0.30 -20.85
C SER A 170 7.92 1.36 -20.66
N VAL A 171 7.49 1.60 -19.41
CA VAL A 171 6.52 2.66 -19.07
C VAL A 171 7.12 4.02 -19.39
N PHE A 172 8.37 4.24 -18.99
CA PHE A 172 9.08 5.50 -19.23
C PHE A 172 9.27 5.79 -20.72
N LEU A 173 9.75 4.81 -21.49
CA LEU A 173 9.91 4.91 -22.94
C LEU A 173 8.58 5.23 -23.62
N PHE A 174 7.50 4.55 -23.22
CA PHE A 174 6.18 4.80 -23.77
C PHE A 174 5.72 6.25 -23.59
N TRP A 175 5.93 6.82 -22.40
CA TRP A 175 5.60 8.23 -22.14
C TRP A 175 6.48 9.20 -22.94
N ILE A 176 7.79 8.94 -23.05
CA ILE A 176 8.70 9.76 -23.87
C ILE A 176 8.27 9.71 -25.34
N CYS A 177 8.03 8.53 -25.89
CA CYS A 177 7.61 8.39 -27.28
C CYS A 177 6.26 9.07 -27.52
N THR A 178 5.34 9.01 -26.55
CA THR A 178 4.06 9.73 -26.63
C THR A 178 4.26 11.24 -26.64
N ALA A 179 5.15 11.77 -25.80
CA ALA A 179 5.51 13.19 -25.81
C ALA A 179 6.16 13.60 -27.15
N ILE A 180 7.06 12.77 -27.69
CA ILE A 180 7.68 12.97 -29.00
C ILE A 180 6.62 13.09 -30.10
N VAL A 181 5.67 12.16 -30.17
CA VAL A 181 4.58 12.21 -31.16
C VAL A 181 3.75 13.48 -30.98
N TYR A 182 3.39 13.84 -29.74
CA TYR A 182 2.66 15.06 -29.44
C TYR A 182 3.38 16.31 -29.99
N PHE A 183 4.67 16.49 -29.66
CA PHE A 183 5.45 17.62 -30.17
C PHE A 183 5.60 17.61 -31.69
N THR A 184 5.72 16.43 -32.30
CA THR A 184 5.82 16.30 -33.77
C THR A 184 4.54 16.75 -34.46
N ILE A 185 3.38 16.32 -33.95
CA ILE A 185 2.06 16.75 -34.46
C ILE A 185 1.87 18.25 -34.26
N SER A 186 2.22 18.78 -33.08
CA SER A 186 2.15 20.21 -32.80
C SER A 186 3.01 21.03 -33.77
N ASN A 187 4.20 20.54 -34.12
CA ASN A 187 5.07 21.21 -35.09
C ASN A 187 4.49 21.24 -36.51
N SER A 188 3.75 20.21 -36.91
CA SER A 188 3.06 20.18 -38.20
C SER A 188 1.92 21.21 -38.28
N VAL A 189 1.30 21.57 -37.15
CA VAL A 189 0.22 22.55 -37.08
C VAL A 189 0.77 23.97 -36.88
N LEU A 190 1.78 24.12 -36.03
CA LEU A 190 2.45 25.38 -35.69
C LEU A 190 3.96 25.15 -35.78
N PRO A 191 4.63 25.56 -36.87
CA PRO A 191 6.05 25.27 -37.07
C PRO A 191 6.90 25.99 -36.01
N LEU A 192 7.42 25.21 -35.08
CA LEU A 192 8.35 25.64 -34.05
C LEU A 192 9.78 25.51 -34.60
N LYS A 193 10.53 26.61 -34.68
CA LYS A 193 11.94 26.66 -35.15
C LYS A 193 12.93 25.78 -34.37
N VAL A 194 12.49 25.11 -33.32
CA VAL A 194 13.32 24.36 -32.37
C VAL A 194 13.49 22.89 -32.77
N ILE A 195 12.69 22.38 -33.72
CA ILE A 195 12.69 20.96 -34.08
C ILE A 195 13.64 20.71 -35.28
N PRO A 196 14.54 19.72 -35.19
CA PRO A 196 15.48 19.42 -36.27
C PRO A 196 14.78 18.92 -37.55
N ASP A 197 15.32 19.28 -38.72
CA ASP A 197 14.74 18.91 -40.03
C ASP A 197 14.71 17.40 -40.31
N TRP A 198 15.57 16.62 -39.65
CA TRP A 198 15.58 15.15 -39.74
C TRP A 198 14.45 14.49 -38.95
N TRP A 199 13.71 15.25 -38.15
CA TRP A 199 12.63 14.77 -37.31
C TRP A 199 11.32 14.65 -38.09
N ASN A 200 11.07 13.45 -38.62
CA ASN A 200 9.90 13.16 -39.43
C ASN A 200 8.79 12.45 -38.60
N ILE A 201 7.52 12.75 -38.91
CA ILE A 201 6.35 12.08 -38.32
C ILE A 201 6.41 10.55 -38.47
N TYR A 202 6.97 10.06 -39.59
CA TYR A 202 7.14 8.62 -39.81
C TYR A 202 8.03 7.97 -38.73
N TYR A 203 9.16 8.60 -38.36
CA TYR A 203 10.04 8.09 -37.32
C TYR A 203 9.42 8.19 -35.92
N ALA A 204 8.69 9.27 -35.64
CA ALA A 204 7.98 9.43 -34.37
C ALA A 204 6.90 8.35 -34.18
N LEU A 205 6.11 8.06 -35.21
CA LEU A 205 5.09 7.01 -35.18
C LEU A 205 5.70 5.61 -35.09
N LEU A 206 6.80 5.34 -35.81
CA LEU A 206 7.53 4.08 -35.73
C LEU A 206 8.03 3.82 -34.29
N LEU A 207 8.72 4.81 -33.69
CA LEU A 207 9.22 4.72 -32.32
C LEU A 207 8.09 4.52 -31.30
N TRP A 208 6.98 5.23 -31.47
CA TRP A 208 5.82 5.08 -30.60
C TRP A 208 5.20 3.69 -30.71
N THR A 209 5.08 3.15 -31.93
CA THR A 209 4.54 1.80 -32.15
C THR A 209 5.43 0.72 -31.54
N LEU A 210 6.76 0.82 -31.73
CA LEU A 210 7.72 -0.09 -31.10
C LEU A 210 7.65 -0.01 -29.57
N SER A 211 7.56 1.20 -29.02
CA SER A 211 7.44 1.37 -27.58
C SER A 211 6.12 0.84 -27.03
N LEU A 212 5.02 0.96 -27.78
CA LEU A 212 3.72 0.40 -27.42
C LEU A 212 3.77 -1.13 -27.41
N MET A 213 4.38 -1.75 -28.42
CA MET A 213 4.58 -3.21 -28.47
C MET A 213 5.42 -3.71 -27.30
N PHE A 214 6.53 -3.02 -27.00
CA PHE A 214 7.38 -3.36 -25.86
C PHE A 214 6.64 -3.20 -24.52
N PHE A 215 5.89 -2.12 -24.35
CA PHE A 215 5.06 -1.92 -23.15
C PHE A 215 3.98 -3.00 -23.02
N ALA A 216 3.27 -3.34 -24.10
CA ALA A 216 2.25 -4.39 -24.11
C ALA A 216 2.85 -5.76 -23.75
N PHE A 217 4.03 -6.08 -24.29
CA PHE A 217 4.77 -7.29 -23.92
C PHE A 217 5.11 -7.32 -22.43
N MET A 218 5.64 -6.22 -21.89
CA MET A 218 5.97 -6.14 -20.46
C MET A 218 4.74 -6.18 -19.54
N MET A 219 3.59 -5.71 -20.01
CA MET A 219 2.32 -5.83 -19.28
C MET A 219 1.88 -7.28 -19.06
N MET A 220 2.27 -8.23 -19.92
CA MET A 220 2.00 -9.65 -19.72
C MET A 220 2.67 -10.20 -18.46
N PHE A 221 3.80 -9.62 -18.05
CA PHE A 221 4.55 -10.01 -16.85
C PHE A 221 4.17 -9.20 -15.61
N LYS A 222 3.19 -8.29 -15.71
CA LYS A 222 2.81 -7.39 -14.62
C LYS A 222 2.44 -8.12 -13.33
N GLU A 223 1.76 -9.26 -13.41
CA GLU A 223 1.38 -10.04 -12.23
C GLU A 223 2.56 -10.74 -11.56
N MET A 224 3.60 -11.09 -12.32
CA MET A 224 4.85 -11.63 -11.76
C MET A 224 5.68 -10.53 -11.08
N ILE A 225 5.55 -9.28 -11.55
CA ILE A 225 6.34 -8.13 -11.10
C ILE A 225 5.68 -7.42 -9.90
N ILE A 226 4.35 -7.26 -9.92
CA ILE A 226 3.59 -6.64 -8.83
C ILE A 226 3.16 -7.77 -7.88
N LYS A 227 4.04 -8.09 -6.93
CA LYS A 227 3.64 -8.87 -5.75
C LYS A 227 2.58 -8.05 -5.00
N LYS A 228 1.29 -8.24 -5.31
CA LYS A 228 0.23 -7.79 -4.41
C LYS A 228 0.49 -8.47 -3.08
N ASN A 229 0.54 -7.69 -2.00
CA ASN A 229 0.61 -8.19 -0.63
C ASN A 229 -0.69 -8.97 -0.34
N ARG A 230 -0.74 -10.20 -0.87
CA ARG A 230 -1.87 -11.12 -0.73
C ARG A 230 -1.71 -11.74 0.65
N ARG A 231 -2.25 -11.06 1.68
CA ARG A 231 -3.11 -11.83 2.59
C ARG A 231 -4.06 -12.57 1.67
N GLU A 232 -3.91 -13.89 1.55
CA GLU A 232 -4.83 -14.70 0.78
C GLU A 232 -6.23 -14.32 1.26
N SER A 233 -6.96 -13.54 0.45
CA SER A 233 -8.30 -13.12 0.82
C SER A 233 -9.05 -14.39 1.21
N LYS A 234 -9.93 -14.34 2.22
CA LYS A 234 -10.74 -15.51 2.62
C LYS A 234 -11.35 -16.19 1.38
N ILE A 235 -11.65 -15.43 0.33
CA ILE A 235 -12.09 -15.90 -0.99
C ILE A 235 -11.01 -16.75 -1.71
N VAL A 236 -9.76 -16.31 -1.82
CA VAL A 236 -8.67 -17.11 -2.43
C VAL A 236 -8.34 -18.34 -1.59
N LYS A 237 -8.37 -18.25 -0.26
CA LYS A 237 -8.24 -19.42 0.64
C LYS A 237 -9.38 -20.42 0.40
N ASN A 238 -10.62 -19.94 0.33
CA ASN A 238 -11.79 -20.75 0.03
C ASN A 238 -11.74 -21.33 -1.40
N PHE A 239 -11.23 -20.59 -2.37
CA PHE A 239 -11.11 -21.04 -3.75
C PHE A 239 -10.01 -22.11 -3.90
N LYS A 240 -8.84 -21.92 -3.29
CA LYS A 240 -7.80 -22.96 -3.20
C LYS A 240 -8.30 -24.20 -2.48
N ALA A 241 -9.05 -24.05 -1.38
CA ALA A 241 -9.65 -25.18 -0.68
C ALA A 241 -10.70 -25.90 -1.54
N LYS A 242 -11.50 -25.16 -2.32
CA LYS A 242 -12.51 -25.71 -3.24
C LYS A 242 -11.86 -26.43 -4.43
N MET A 243 -10.81 -25.87 -5.03
CA MET A 243 -10.01 -26.53 -6.07
C MET A 243 -9.31 -27.78 -5.56
N LYS A 244 -8.69 -27.73 -4.38
CA LYS A 244 -8.01 -28.88 -3.78
C LYS A 244 -8.98 -30.03 -3.48
N ARG A 245 -10.23 -29.72 -3.12
CA ARG A 245 -11.33 -30.70 -2.99
C ARG A 245 -11.78 -31.27 -4.34
N PHE A 246 -11.78 -30.45 -5.40
CA PHE A 246 -12.12 -30.90 -6.76
C PHE A 246 -11.09 -31.89 -7.31
N PHE A 247 -9.80 -31.58 -7.20
CA PHE A 247 -8.72 -32.47 -7.66
C PHE A 247 -8.59 -33.76 -6.83
N LYS A 248 -8.93 -33.74 -5.53
CA LYS A 248 -8.99 -34.97 -4.71
C LYS A 248 -10.17 -35.89 -5.06
N LYS A 249 -11.22 -35.39 -5.74
CA LYS A 249 -12.37 -36.19 -6.16
C LYS A 249 -12.21 -36.81 -7.56
N GLY A 250 -11.18 -36.43 -8.32
CA GLY A 250 -10.89 -36.97 -9.65
C GLY A 250 -9.91 -38.14 -9.67
N ILE A 251 -9.47 -38.63 -8.51
CA ILE A 251 -8.67 -39.85 -8.37
C ILE A 251 -9.54 -40.88 -7.64
N LYS A 252 -10.45 -41.51 -8.40
CA LYS A 252 -11.08 -42.79 -8.10
C LYS A 252 -11.41 -43.46 -9.41
#